data_AF-A0A8T4YL04-F1
#
_entry.id   AF-A0A8T4YL04-F1
#
_cell.length_a   1.000
_cell.length_b   1.000
_cell.length_c   1.000
_cell.angle_alpha   90.00
_cell.angle_beta   90.00
_cell.angle_gamma   90.00
#
_symmetry.space_group_name_H-M   'P 1'
#
loop_
_entity.id
_entity.type
_entity.pdbx_description
1 polymer ?
#
loop_
_entity_poly.entity_id
_entity_poly.type
_entity_poly.pdbx_seq_one_letter_code
_entity_poly.pdbx_strand_id
1 'polypeptide(L)'
;MKHVAEELKEFKLEKIDMPKDETELSLFKDERESLKVKADTLIAFLSPTRAVMSQKSPAPLTRRDLRLREKILQLYNRDRPTPFPWSWSVETKFEVEK
;
A
#
# COMPACT_ATOMS: atom_id res chain seq x y z
N MET A 1 -4.62 -10.46 -6.77
CA MET A 1 -4.96 -9.03 -6.50
C MET A 1 -6.33 -8.52 -6.99
N LYS A 2 -7.22 -9.33 -7.60
CA LYS A 2 -8.44 -8.81 -8.27
C LYS A 2 -9.42 -8.05 -7.37
N HIS A 3 -9.80 -8.60 -6.20
CA HIS A 3 -10.77 -7.99 -5.28
C HIS A 3 -10.30 -6.62 -4.74
N VAL A 4 -9.04 -6.51 -4.34
CA VAL A 4 -8.38 -5.24 -3.92
C VAL A 4 -8.43 -4.18 -5.02
N ALA A 5 -8.27 -4.60 -6.29
CA ALA A 5 -8.41 -3.68 -7.43
C ALA A 5 -9.85 -3.18 -7.62
N GLU A 6 -10.86 -3.89 -7.11
CA GLU A 6 -12.26 -3.47 -7.22
C GLU A 6 -12.63 -2.39 -6.18
N GLU A 7 -12.23 -2.58 -4.92
CA GLU A 7 -12.49 -1.62 -3.84
C GLU A 7 -11.77 -0.28 -4.02
N LEU A 8 -10.70 -0.28 -4.83
CA LEU A 8 -9.85 0.86 -5.13
C LEU A 8 -10.04 1.41 -6.57
N LYS A 9 -11.10 1.01 -7.29
CA LYS A 9 -11.50 1.56 -8.62
C LYS A 9 -11.64 3.09 -8.65
N GLU A 10 -11.90 3.71 -7.50
CA GLU A 10 -12.05 5.18 -7.31
C GLU A 10 -10.72 5.96 -7.42
N PHE A 11 -9.59 5.25 -7.42
CA PHE A 11 -8.23 5.80 -7.43
C PHE A 11 -7.50 5.41 -8.72
N LYS A 12 -6.38 6.09 -9.02
CA LYS A 12 -5.56 5.72 -10.19
C LYS A 12 -4.80 4.43 -9.90
N LEU A 13 -5.23 3.34 -10.52
CA LEU A 13 -4.60 2.02 -10.43
C LEU A 13 -3.61 1.80 -11.58
N GLU A 14 -2.36 1.52 -11.24
CA GLU A 14 -1.31 1.05 -12.15
C GLU A 14 -0.92 -0.37 -11.72
N LYS A 15 -1.08 -1.35 -12.62
CA LYS A 15 -0.53 -2.69 -12.40
C LYS A 15 0.97 -2.67 -12.68
N ILE A 16 1.74 -3.27 -11.78
CA ILE A 16 3.17 -3.49 -11.95
C ILE A 16 3.39 -5.01 -11.99
N ASP A 17 3.65 -5.51 -13.19
CA ASP A 17 4.14 -6.86 -13.39
C ASP A 17 5.66 -6.83 -13.30
N MET A 18 6.22 -7.45 -12.26
CA MET A 18 7.67 -7.60 -12.13
C MET A 18 8.15 -8.85 -12.89
N PRO A 19 9.34 -8.82 -13.51
CA PRO A 19 9.88 -9.98 -14.21
C PRO A 19 9.98 -11.18 -13.26
N LYS A 20 9.69 -12.37 -13.78
CA LYS A 20 9.89 -13.65 -13.10
C LYS A 20 11.18 -14.28 -13.62
N ASP A 21 12.07 -14.65 -12.71
CA ASP A 21 13.29 -15.40 -13.00
C ASP A 21 13.21 -16.75 -12.28
N GLU A 22 13.38 -17.84 -13.02
CA GLU A 22 13.35 -19.20 -12.50
C GLU A 22 14.45 -19.41 -11.43
N THR A 23 15.57 -18.70 -11.57
CA THR A 23 16.75 -18.77 -10.68
C THR A 23 16.51 -18.08 -9.32
N GLU A 24 16.11 -16.81 -9.33
CA GLU A 24 16.17 -15.81 -8.21
C GLU A 24 17.15 -16.04 -7.03
N LEU A 25 16.82 -16.44 -5.79
CA LEU A 25 15.65 -17.10 -5.20
C LEU A 25 14.78 -16.19 -4.30
N SER A 26 13.52 -16.56 -4.05
CA SER A 26 12.60 -15.89 -3.11
C SER A 26 11.48 -16.84 -2.65
N LEU A 27 10.93 -16.64 -1.44
CA LEU A 27 9.73 -17.37 -0.97
C LEU A 27 8.44 -16.87 -1.62
N PHE A 28 8.48 -15.69 -2.26
CA PHE A 28 7.32 -14.99 -2.82
C PHE A 28 7.43 -14.82 -4.35
N LYS A 29 8.14 -15.73 -5.06
CA LYS A 29 8.34 -15.66 -6.53
C LYS A 29 7.02 -15.50 -7.30
N ASP A 30 5.97 -16.18 -6.85
CA ASP A 30 4.66 -16.16 -7.51
C ASP A 30 3.76 -15.00 -7.11
N GLU A 31 4.03 -14.35 -5.98
CA GLU A 31 3.23 -13.25 -5.42
C GLU A 31 3.70 -11.86 -5.89
N ARG A 32 4.23 -11.79 -7.12
CA ARG A 32 4.78 -10.55 -7.71
C ARG A 32 3.73 -9.55 -8.21
N GLU A 33 2.45 -9.94 -8.34
CA GLU A 33 1.35 -9.02 -8.71
C GLU A 33 1.31 -7.81 -7.76
N SER A 34 1.79 -6.65 -8.22
CA SER A 34 1.82 -5.43 -7.42
C SER A 34 0.87 -4.38 -8.00
N LEU A 35 -0.01 -3.83 -7.16
CA LEU A 35 -0.89 -2.73 -7.52
C LEU A 35 -0.33 -1.43 -6.95
N LYS A 36 -0.01 -0.48 -7.82
CA LYS A 36 0.31 0.89 -7.43
C LYS A 36 -0.95 1.73 -7.50
N VAL A 37 -1.36 2.28 -6.37
CA VAL A 37 -2.57 3.09 -6.22
C VAL A 37 -2.14 4.53 -5.95
N LYS A 38 -2.68 5.48 -6.71
CA LYS A 38 -2.39 6.91 -6.57
C LYS A 38 -3.67 7.68 -6.23
N ALA A 39 -3.63 8.45 -5.15
CA ALA A 39 -4.55 9.55 -4.89
C ALA A 39 -3.89 10.85 -5.38
N ASP A 40 -3.91 11.92 -4.59
CA ASP A 40 -3.47 13.26 -5.02
C ASP A 40 -2.04 13.52 -4.53
N THR A 41 -1.77 13.35 -3.23
CA THR A 41 -0.42 13.39 -2.65
C THR A 41 0.10 12.00 -2.25
N LEU A 42 -0.79 11.05 -1.95
CA LEU A 42 -0.45 9.72 -1.46
C LEU A 42 -0.32 8.68 -2.59
N ILE A 43 0.73 7.87 -2.52
CA ILE A 43 0.94 6.67 -3.33
C ILE A 43 1.01 5.47 -2.41
N ALA A 44 0.32 4.40 -2.78
CA ALA A 44 0.43 3.10 -2.13
C ALA A 44 0.91 2.04 -3.13
N PHE A 45 1.84 1.21 -2.69
CA PHE A 45 2.24 -0.02 -3.38
C PHE A 45 1.68 -1.19 -2.58
N LEU A 46 0.76 -1.92 -3.18
CA LEU A 46 0.09 -3.07 -2.60
C LEU A 46 0.67 -4.32 -3.24
N SER A 47 1.21 -5.22 -2.42
CA SER A 47 1.59 -6.59 -2.78
C SER A 47 0.70 -7.56 -1.98
N PRO A 48 0.64 -8.86 -2.29
CA PRO A 48 -0.23 -9.80 -1.58
C PRO A 48 0.04 -9.86 -0.06
N THR A 49 1.30 -9.69 0.35
CA THR A 49 1.74 -9.77 1.76
C THR A 49 1.78 -8.43 2.51
N ARG A 50 1.89 -7.29 1.81
CA ARG A 50 2.12 -5.97 2.44
C ARG A 50 1.62 -4.81 1.60
N ALA A 51 1.23 -3.73 2.29
CA ALA A 51 1.04 -2.41 1.70
C ALA A 51 2.18 -1.48 2.15
N VAL A 52 2.71 -0.69 1.22
CA VAL A 52 3.70 0.37 1.49
C VAL A 52 3.11 1.70 1.03
N MET A 53 2.88 2.60 1.97
CA MET A 53 2.38 3.96 1.69
C MET A 53 3.53 4.96 1.68
N SER A 54 3.52 5.90 0.74
CA SER A 54 4.53 6.95 0.58
C SER A 54 3.89 8.22 0.03
N GLN A 55 4.34 9.39 0.47
CA GLN A 55 3.95 10.66 -0.15
C GLN A 55 4.76 10.91 -1.42
N LYS A 56 4.09 11.28 -2.50
CA LYS A 56 4.72 11.68 -3.77
C LYS A 56 5.41 13.05 -3.67
N SER A 57 4.85 13.92 -2.83
CA SER A 57 5.24 15.31 -2.65
C SER A 57 5.14 15.66 -1.17
N PRO A 58 6.04 16.50 -0.62
CA PRO A 58 5.93 17.02 0.74
C PRO A 58 4.81 18.07 0.80
N ALA A 59 3.56 17.60 0.87
CA ALA A 59 2.37 18.41 1.00
C ALA A 59 1.40 17.77 2.01
N PRO A 60 0.51 18.54 2.66
CA PRO A 60 -0.53 18.00 3.53
C PRO A 60 -1.42 17.00 2.79
N LEU A 61 -1.84 15.94 3.47
CA LEU A 61 -2.76 14.95 2.90
C LEU A 61 -4.14 15.59 2.68
N THR A 62 -4.68 15.41 1.47
CA THR A 62 -6.05 15.84 1.14
C THR A 62 -7.07 14.89 1.76
N ARG A 63 -8.35 15.29 1.77
CA ARG A 63 -9.46 14.39 2.15
C ARG A 63 -9.51 13.11 1.31
N ARG A 64 -9.01 13.12 0.07
CA ARG A 64 -8.95 11.95 -0.81
C ARG A 64 -7.81 11.01 -0.42
N ASP A 65 -6.65 11.57 -0.06
CA ASP A 65 -5.51 10.81 0.42
C ASP A 65 -5.84 10.09 1.74
N LEU A 66 -6.57 10.75 2.66
CA LEU A 66 -7.06 10.15 3.90
C LEU A 66 -8.00 8.95 3.65
N ARG A 67 -8.91 9.05 2.68
CA ARG A 67 -9.80 7.93 2.28
C ARG A 67 -9.01 6.76 1.68
N LEU A 68 -7.97 7.04 0.87
CA LEU A 68 -7.10 5.99 0.36
C LEU A 68 -6.38 5.27 1.51
N ARG A 69 -5.80 6.03 2.44
CA ARG A 69 -5.14 5.51 3.66
C ARG A 69 -6.09 4.64 4.49
N GLU A 70 -7.31 5.10 4.73
CA GLU A 70 -8.33 4.35 5.50
C GLU A 70 -8.66 2.99 4.84
N LYS A 71 -8.96 2.97 3.54
CA LYS A 71 -9.20 1.72 2.79
C LYS A 71 -7.99 0.78 2.83
N ILE A 72 -6.77 1.30 2.73
CA ILE A 72 -5.56 0.49 2.82
C ILE A 72 -5.40 -0.14 4.22
N LEU A 73 -5.69 0.60 5.29
CA LEU A 73 -5.61 0.07 6.66
C LEU A 73 -6.71 -0.96 6.96
N GLN A 74 -7.88 -0.85 6.32
CA GLN A 74 -8.93 -1.88 6.39
C GLN A 74 -8.49 -3.17 5.69
N LEU A 75 -7.94 -3.07 4.47
CA LEU A 75 -7.43 -4.20 3.68
C LEU A 75 -6.20 -4.87 4.31
N TYR A 76 -5.23 -4.06 4.74
CA TYR A 76 -3.96 -4.47 5.32
C TYR A 76 -3.90 -4.01 6.78
N ASN A 77 -4.72 -4.65 7.62
CA ASN A 77 -4.80 -4.33 9.04
C ASN A 77 -3.40 -4.40 9.69
N ARG A 78 -2.97 -3.26 10.23
CA ARG A 78 -1.70 -3.05 10.92
C ARG A 78 -1.64 -3.80 12.25
N ASP A 79 -2.78 -3.99 12.90
CA ASP A 79 -2.91 -4.58 14.23
C ASP A 79 -2.98 -6.11 14.19
N ARG A 80 -2.37 -6.75 13.17
CA ARG A 80 -2.25 -8.21 13.08
C ARG A 80 -1.10 -8.73 13.92
N PRO A 81 -1.29 -9.81 14.71
CA PRO A 81 -0.23 -10.42 15.52
C PRO A 81 0.90 -10.94 14.65
N THR A 82 1.95 -10.14 14.56
CA THR A 82 3.28 -10.55 14.11
C THR A 82 4.11 -10.94 15.33
N PRO A 83 4.98 -11.96 15.24
CA PRO A 83 5.78 -12.41 16.38
C PRO A 83 6.93 -11.45 16.76
N PHE A 84 7.05 -10.30 16.07
CA PHE A 84 8.00 -9.25 16.40
C PHE A 84 7.36 -8.19 17.33
N PRO A 85 8.14 -7.52 18.18
CA PRO A 85 7.65 -6.45 19.05
C PRO A 85 6.93 -5.33 18.29
N TRP A 86 5.62 -5.30 18.48
CA TRP A 86 4.66 -4.32 17.95
C TRP A 86 5.08 -2.86 18.11
N SER A 87 5.84 -2.56 19.16
CA SER A 87 6.35 -1.24 19.54
C SER A 87 7.19 -0.52 18.47
N TRP A 88 7.63 -1.22 17.42
CA TRP A 88 8.38 -0.60 16.31
C TRP A 88 7.53 -0.22 15.09
N SER A 89 6.24 -0.57 15.05
CA SER A 89 5.33 -0.17 13.96
C SER A 89 4.48 1.05 14.34
N VAL A 90 5.14 2.20 14.55
CA VAL A 90 4.45 3.50 14.74
C VAL A 90 4.24 4.18 13.39
N GLU A 91 3.16 4.96 13.22
CA GLU A 91 2.98 5.77 12.01
C GLU A 91 3.79 7.06 12.08
N THR A 92 4.47 7.40 10.97
CA THR A 92 5.09 8.71 10.82
C THR A 92 4.01 9.79 10.91
N LYS A 93 4.29 10.88 11.64
CA LYS A 93 3.40 12.04 11.69
C LYS A 93 3.23 12.62 10.27
N PHE A 94 2.01 12.98 9.92
CA PHE A 94 1.67 13.62 8.64
C PHE A 94 0.81 14.86 8.88
N GLU A 95 0.90 15.81 7.96
CA GLU A 95 0.04 17.00 7.94
C GLU A 95 -1.24 16.71 7.15
N VAL A 96 -2.31 17.44 7.47
CA VAL A 96 -3.63 17.30 6.85
C VAL A 96 -4.11 18.68 6.40
N GLU A 97 -4.68 18.74 5.20
CA GLU A 97 -5.35 19.93 4.68
C GLU A 97 -6.55 20.32 5.55
N LYS A 98 -6.64 21.60 5.97
CA LYS A 98 -7.67 22.12 6.88
C LYS A 98 -8.99 22.39 6.15
#